data_AF-A0A8X6I4H9-F1
#
_entry.id   AF-A0A8X6I4H9-F1
#
_cell.length_a   1.000
_cell.length_b   1.000
_cell.length_c   1.000
_cell.angle_alpha   90.00
_cell.angle_beta   90.00
_cell.angle_gamma   90.00
#
_symmetry.space_group_name_H-M   'P 1'
#
loop_
_entity.id
_entity.type
_entity.pdbx_description
1 polymer ?
#
loop_
_entity_poly.entity_id
_entity_poly.type
_entity_poly.pdbx_seq_one_letter_code
_entity_poly.pdbx_strand_id
1 'polypeptide(L)'
;MISMEAKHEIIPKHERGVRINDLANEYGRNPSAISTIIKQKEAIKKLQPSKGEIPREIEKERKTLRERHPEKLSTGRASALFDDRCLTFFRNILKRRQKQTSLDRYLVKVSRSESQESEAKKARRLSDD
;
A
#
# COMPACT_ATOMS: atom_id res chain seq x y z
N MET A 1 -29.37 9.45 10.68
CA MET A 1 -28.86 10.04 9.43
C MET A 1 -28.85 8.95 8.34
N ILE A 2 -29.27 9.25 7.10
CA ILE A 2 -29.25 8.29 5.98
C ILE A 2 -27.87 8.32 5.30
N SER A 3 -27.31 7.15 4.99
CA SER A 3 -26.06 7.03 4.22
C SER A 3 -26.23 7.60 2.81
N MET A 4 -25.17 8.20 2.26
CA MET A 4 -25.18 8.71 0.89
C MET A 4 -25.48 7.62 -0.14
N GLU A 5 -25.10 6.36 0.13
CA GLU A 5 -25.40 5.22 -0.75
C GLU A 5 -26.91 4.96 -0.84
N ALA A 6 -27.61 4.96 0.30
CA ALA A 6 -29.05 4.75 0.33
C ALA A 6 -29.80 5.88 -0.41
N LYS A 7 -29.32 7.13 -0.33
CA LYS A 7 -29.89 8.23 -1.14
C LYS A 7 -29.75 7.98 -2.64
N HIS A 8 -28.63 7.44 -3.07
CA HIS A 8 -28.37 7.10 -4.47
C HIS A 8 -29.22 5.93 -4.97
N GLU A 9 -29.63 5.01 -4.08
CA GLU A 9 -30.50 3.87 -4.43
C GLU A 9 -31.99 4.25 -4.47
N ILE A 10 -32.43 5.18 -3.61
CA ILE A 10 -33.81 5.66 -3.54
C ILE A 10 -34.23 6.38 -4.83
N ILE A 11 -33.35 7.20 -5.41
CA ILE A 11 -33.61 7.98 -6.63
C ILE A 11 -34.04 7.09 -7.82
N PRO A 12 -33.28 6.06 -8.24
CA PRO A 12 -33.65 5.20 -9.37
C PRO A 12 -34.84 4.29 -9.08
N LYS A 13 -35.12 3.94 -7.82
CA LYS A 13 -36.37 3.23 -7.47
C LYS A 13 -37.59 4.14 -7.68
N HIS A 14 -37.49 5.41 -7.30
CA HIS A 14 -38.56 6.36 -7.55
C HIS A 14 -38.73 6.70 -9.04
N GLU A 15 -37.65 6.85 -9.81
CA GLU A 15 -37.71 7.06 -11.27
C GLU A 15 -38.35 5.87 -12.01
N ARG A 16 -38.26 4.65 -11.45
CA ARG A 16 -38.99 3.46 -11.91
C ARG A 16 -40.47 3.43 -11.53
N GLY A 17 -40.98 4.46 -10.85
CA GLY A 17 -42.40 4.60 -10.49
C GLY A 17 -42.78 4.02 -9.13
N VAL A 18 -41.82 3.62 -8.28
CA VAL A 18 -42.13 3.18 -6.91
C VAL A 18 -42.68 4.36 -6.09
N ARG A 19 -43.77 4.11 -5.35
CA ARG A 19 -44.43 5.15 -4.55
C ARG A 19 -43.55 5.57 -3.37
N ILE A 20 -43.67 6.84 -2.99
CA ILE A 20 -42.90 7.43 -1.88
C ILE A 20 -43.17 6.71 -0.56
N ASN A 21 -44.40 6.27 -0.32
CA ASN A 21 -44.76 5.55 0.90
C ASN A 21 -44.12 4.15 0.96
N ASP A 22 -43.96 3.48 -0.17
CA ASP A 22 -43.35 2.16 -0.22
C ASP A 22 -41.83 2.27 0.06
N LEU A 23 -41.18 3.29 -0.51
CA LEU A 23 -39.78 3.62 -0.21
C LEU A 23 -39.59 4.06 1.25
N ALA A 24 -40.55 4.78 1.80
CA ALA A 24 -40.55 5.16 3.20
C ALA A 24 -40.57 3.93 4.12
N ASN A 25 -41.42 2.94 3.82
CA ASN A 25 -41.48 1.69 4.57
C ASN A 25 -40.22 0.84 4.38
N GLU A 26 -39.75 0.67 3.14
CA GLU A 26 -38.56 -0.13 2.80
C GLU A 26 -37.30 0.36 3.51
N TYR A 27 -37.10 1.69 3.55
CA TYR A 27 -35.91 2.29 4.16
C TYR A 27 -36.12 2.73 5.62
N GLY A 28 -37.31 2.48 6.20
CA GLY A 28 -37.67 2.88 7.56
C GLY A 28 -37.61 4.39 7.78
N ARG A 29 -38.08 5.19 6.81
CA ARG A 29 -38.02 6.66 6.80
C ARG A 29 -39.39 7.27 6.66
N ASN A 30 -39.52 8.50 7.16
CA ASN A 30 -40.73 9.28 6.93
C ASN A 30 -40.85 9.61 5.42
N PRO A 31 -42.04 9.50 4.80
CA PRO A 31 -42.31 9.95 3.43
C PRO A 31 -41.77 11.35 3.10
N SER A 32 -41.80 12.29 4.06
CA SER A 32 -41.24 13.63 3.88
C SER A 32 -39.72 13.60 3.63
N ALA A 33 -38.99 12.70 4.29
CA ALA A 33 -37.55 12.55 4.10
C ALA A 33 -37.22 11.97 2.71
N ILE A 34 -38.01 10.99 2.25
CA ILE A 34 -37.88 10.42 0.89
C ILE A 34 -38.18 11.50 -0.16
N SER A 35 -39.23 12.29 0.03
CA SER A 35 -39.56 13.42 -0.85
C SER A 35 -38.39 14.43 -0.93
N THR A 36 -37.74 14.76 0.19
CA THR A 36 -36.58 15.66 0.19
C THR A 36 -35.39 15.09 -0.58
N ILE A 37 -35.13 13.78 -0.46
CA ILE A 37 -34.08 13.09 -1.25
C ILE A 37 -34.38 13.19 -2.75
N ILE A 38 -35.63 12.95 -3.14
CA ILE A 38 -36.07 13.05 -4.55
C ILE A 38 -35.95 14.48 -5.07
N LYS A 39 -36.33 15.49 -4.28
CA LYS A 39 -36.17 16.92 -4.65
C LYS A 39 -34.70 17.31 -4.83
N GLN A 40 -33.82 16.75 -4.01
CA GLN A 40 -32.37 17.01 -4.07
C GLN A 40 -31.63 16.07 -5.05
N LYS A 41 -32.34 15.31 -5.89
CA LYS A 41 -31.74 14.28 -6.77
C LYS A 41 -30.62 14.79 -7.65
N GLU A 42 -30.72 16.01 -8.19
CA GLU A 42 -29.71 16.59 -9.08
C GLU A 42 -28.42 16.93 -8.33
N ALA A 43 -28.53 17.42 -7.08
CA ALA A 43 -27.36 17.67 -6.24
C ALA A 43 -26.71 16.35 -5.80
N ILE A 44 -27.52 15.35 -5.47
CA ILE A 44 -27.05 14.02 -5.05
C ILE A 44 -26.33 13.32 -6.22
N LYS A 45 -26.87 13.38 -7.44
CA LYS A 45 -26.22 12.85 -8.67
C LYS A 45 -24.88 13.52 -8.99
N LYS A 46 -24.73 14.83 -8.72
CA LYS A 46 -23.45 15.56 -8.91
C LYS A 46 -22.40 15.23 -7.86
N LEU A 47 -22.83 14.88 -6.66
CA LEU A 47 -21.98 14.56 -5.50
C LEU A 47 -21.56 13.08 -5.47
N GLN A 48 -21.55 12.38 -6.62
CA GLN A 48 -21.33 10.93 -6.67
C GLN A 48 -20.21 10.48 -5.71
N PRO A 49 -20.47 9.52 -4.80
CA PRO A 49 -19.41 8.88 -4.06
C PRO A 49 -18.56 8.13 -5.07
N SER A 50 -17.25 8.34 -5.02
CA SER A 50 -16.24 7.59 -5.75
C SER A 50 -16.31 6.10 -5.37
N LYS A 51 -17.29 5.37 -5.92
CA LYS A 51 -17.22 3.92 -5.97
C LYS A 51 -16.17 3.59 -7.02
N GLY A 52 -15.12 2.90 -6.61
CA GLY A 52 -13.93 2.56 -7.39
C GLY A 52 -14.16 1.62 -8.56
N GLU A 53 -15.26 1.78 -9.30
CA GLU A 53 -15.42 1.25 -10.64
C GLU A 53 -14.91 2.31 -11.60
N ILE A 54 -13.75 2.04 -12.21
CA ILE A 54 -13.24 2.86 -13.31
C ILE A 54 -14.31 2.81 -14.41
N PRO A 55 -14.88 3.97 -14.83
CA PRO A 55 -15.90 4.03 -15.87
C PRO A 55 -15.48 3.24 -17.11
N ARG A 56 -16.44 2.50 -17.70
CA ARG A 56 -16.18 1.63 -18.86
C ARG A 56 -15.57 2.39 -20.04
N GLU A 57 -15.82 3.69 -20.19
CA GLU A 57 -15.13 4.53 -21.18
C GLU A 57 -13.63 4.67 -20.88
N ILE A 58 -13.24 4.90 -19.62
CA ILE A 58 -11.84 4.99 -19.20
C ILE A 58 -11.12 3.64 -19.34
N GLU A 59 -11.82 2.52 -19.12
CA GLU A 59 -11.26 1.18 -19.35
C GLU A 59 -11.02 0.91 -20.84
N LYS A 60 -11.96 1.28 -21.72
CA LYS A 60 -11.77 1.23 -23.17
C LYS A 60 -10.62 2.12 -23.61
N GLU A 61 -10.54 3.35 -23.13
CA GLU A 61 -9.42 4.25 -23.41
C GLU A 61 -8.08 3.67 -22.94
N ARG A 62 -8.02 3.10 -21.73
CA ARG A 62 -6.84 2.41 -21.22
C ARG A 62 -6.42 1.21 -22.07
N LYS A 63 -7.38 0.43 -22.57
CA LYS A 63 -7.11 -0.67 -23.50
C LYS A 63 -6.56 -0.15 -24.83
N THR A 64 -7.16 0.91 -25.39
CA THR A 64 -6.65 1.50 -26.64
C THR A 64 -5.28 2.16 -26.45
N LEU A 65 -4.99 2.74 -25.29
CA LEU A 65 -3.67 3.29 -24.96
C LEU A 65 -2.61 2.17 -24.84
N ARG A 66 -3.00 1.04 -24.23
CA ARG A 66 -2.18 -0.17 -24.11
C ARG A 66 -1.84 -0.76 -25.48
N GLU A 67 -2.77 -0.73 -26.41
CA GLU A 67 -2.60 -1.20 -27.78
C GLU A 67 -1.78 -0.20 -28.63
N ARG A 68 -1.96 1.11 -28.44
CA ARG A 68 -1.26 2.16 -29.20
C ARG A 68 0.19 2.41 -28.76
N HIS A 69 0.57 2.06 -27.53
CA HIS A 69 1.92 2.34 -27.01
C HIS A 69 2.50 1.18 -26.18
N PRO A 70 2.89 0.06 -26.81
CA PRO A 70 3.52 -1.08 -26.12
C PRO A 70 4.85 -0.72 -25.45
N GLU A 71 5.57 0.27 -25.99
CA GLU A 71 6.82 0.82 -25.47
C GLU A 71 6.68 1.38 -24.03
N LYS A 72 5.55 2.04 -23.72
CA LYS A 72 5.32 2.65 -22.39
C LYS A 72 5.20 1.62 -21.27
N LEU A 73 4.86 0.37 -21.60
CA LEU A 73 4.91 -0.77 -20.68
C LEU A 73 6.30 -1.39 -20.58
N SER A 74 7.07 -1.37 -21.67
CA SER A 74 8.46 -1.82 -21.68
C SER A 74 9.34 -0.97 -20.77
N THR A 75 9.11 0.34 -20.67
CA THR A 75 9.84 1.23 -19.74
C THR A 75 9.57 0.87 -18.28
N GLY A 76 8.31 0.60 -17.92
CA GLY A 76 7.97 0.17 -16.55
C GLY A 76 8.56 -1.20 -16.20
N ARG A 77 8.56 -2.14 -17.16
CA ARG A 77 9.20 -3.46 -16.99
C ARG A 77 10.72 -3.35 -16.90
N ALA A 78 11.35 -2.54 -17.74
CA ALA A 78 12.80 -2.30 -17.70
C ALA A 78 13.23 -1.65 -16.38
N SER A 79 12.46 -0.67 -15.89
CA SER A 79 12.70 -0.04 -14.58
C SER A 79 12.60 -1.06 -13.44
N ALA A 80 11.55 -1.89 -13.42
CA ALA A 80 11.38 -2.93 -12.40
C ALA A 80 12.49 -3.99 -12.45
N LEU A 81 12.94 -4.39 -13.64
CA LEU A 81 14.05 -5.32 -13.81
C LEU A 81 15.39 -4.73 -13.37
N PHE A 82 15.60 -3.44 -13.59
CA PHE A 82 16.78 -2.72 -13.11
C PHE A 82 16.82 -2.69 -11.58
N ASP A 83 15.70 -2.37 -10.95
CA ASP A 83 15.58 -2.36 -9.49
C ASP A 83 15.88 -3.74 -8.88
N ASP A 84 15.28 -4.82 -9.39
CA ASP A 84 15.53 -6.14 -8.80
C ASP A 84 16.95 -6.67 -9.03
N ARG A 85 17.55 -6.45 -10.22
CA ARG A 85 18.90 -6.94 -10.52
C ARG A 85 19.98 -6.12 -9.79
N CYS A 86 19.91 -4.79 -9.88
CA CYS A 86 20.89 -3.91 -9.26
C CYS A 86 20.78 -3.93 -7.73
N LEU A 87 19.57 -3.82 -7.17
CA LEU A 87 19.41 -3.80 -5.72
C LEU A 87 19.72 -5.16 -5.10
N THR A 88 19.50 -6.29 -5.78
CA THR A 88 19.93 -7.60 -5.28
C THR A 88 21.45 -7.70 -5.16
N PHE A 89 22.20 -7.20 -6.14
CA PHE A 89 23.66 -7.14 -6.06
C PHE A 89 24.13 -6.29 -4.87
N PHE A 90 23.58 -5.08 -4.70
CA PHE A 90 23.91 -4.22 -3.57
C PHE A 90 23.51 -4.84 -2.22
N ARG A 91 22.32 -5.43 -2.12
CA ARG A 91 21.88 -6.17 -0.92
C ARG A 91 22.86 -7.30 -0.57
N ASN A 92 23.36 -8.02 -1.57
CA ASN A 92 24.34 -9.08 -1.36
C ASN A 92 25.70 -8.53 -0.90
N ILE A 93 26.16 -7.40 -1.43
CA ILE A 93 27.36 -6.70 -0.94
C ILE A 93 27.18 -6.27 0.52
N LEU A 94 26.06 -5.64 0.86
CA LEU A 94 25.78 -5.18 2.21
C LEU A 94 25.73 -6.34 3.21
N LYS A 95 25.07 -7.46 2.84
CA LYS A 95 25.04 -8.69 3.67
C LYS A 95 26.44 -9.28 3.85
N ARG A 96 27.28 -9.29 2.81
CA ARG A 96 28.68 -9.74 2.92
C ARG A 96 29.48 -8.86 3.87
N ARG A 97 29.36 -7.53 3.76
CA ARG A 97 30.04 -6.58 4.63
C ARG A 97 29.61 -6.71 6.09
N GLN A 98 28.31 -6.90 6.34
CA GLN A 98 27.79 -7.12 7.70
C GLN A 98 28.40 -8.38 8.35
N LYS A 99 28.60 -9.45 7.58
CA LYS A 99 29.28 -10.66 8.05
C LYS A 99 30.76 -10.44 8.29
N GLN A 100 31.45 -9.75 7.38
CA GLN A 100 32.88 -9.42 7.53
C GLN A 100 33.11 -8.55 8.78
N THR A 101 32.34 -7.48 8.98
CA THR A 101 32.48 -6.63 10.16
C THR A 101 32.19 -7.37 11.46
N SER A 102 31.24 -8.31 11.44
CA SER A 102 30.96 -9.17 12.60
C SER A 102 32.12 -10.11 12.91
N LEU A 103 32.74 -10.71 11.89
CA LEU A 103 33.92 -11.58 12.05
C LEU A 103 35.15 -10.79 12.47
N ASP A 104 35.45 -9.66 11.84
CA ASP A 104 36.58 -8.80 12.21
C ASP A 104 36.46 -8.36 13.66
N ARG A 105 35.26 -7.98 14.10
CA ARG A 105 35.01 -7.62 15.50
C ARG A 105 35.22 -8.81 16.45
N TYR A 106 34.84 -10.02 16.04
CA TYR A 106 35.06 -11.24 16.83
C TYR A 106 36.55 -11.59 16.92
N LEU A 107 37.26 -11.64 15.79
CA LEU A 107 38.67 -12.00 15.73
C LEU A 107 39.57 -10.98 16.44
N VAL A 108 39.28 -9.67 16.31
CA VAL A 108 39.98 -8.62 17.07
C VAL A 108 39.71 -8.74 18.58
N LYS A 109 38.52 -9.20 18.99
CA LYS A 109 38.23 -9.43 20.40
C LYS A 109 38.99 -10.64 20.95
N VAL A 110 39.03 -11.74 20.18
CA VAL A 110 39.75 -12.97 20.55
C VAL A 110 41.25 -12.70 20.68
N SER A 111 41.86 -11.99 19.74
CA SER A 111 43.29 -11.66 19.81
C SER A 111 43.63 -10.75 20.98
N ARG A 112 42.76 -9.79 21.34
CA ARG A 112 42.93 -8.96 22.54
C ARG A 112 42.86 -9.80 23.83
N SER A 113 41.95 -10.77 23.93
CA SER A 113 41.87 -11.63 25.11
C SER A 113 43.10 -12.53 25.27
N GLU A 114 43.64 -13.08 24.18
CA GLU A 114 44.84 -13.93 24.21
C GLU A 114 46.11 -13.13 24.58
N SER A 115 46.24 -11.90 24.07
CA SER A 115 47.32 -10.99 24.46
C SER A 115 47.22 -10.58 25.93
N GLN A 116 46.00 -10.29 26.42
CA GLN A 116 45.82 -9.95 27.85
C GLN A 116 46.08 -11.14 28.78
N GLU A 117 45.73 -12.35 28.37
CA GLU A 117 45.97 -13.56 29.16
C GLU A 117 47.46 -13.96 29.19
N SER A 118 48.18 -13.77 28.08
CA SER A 118 49.63 -14.01 28.02
C SER A 118 50.42 -12.96 28.81
N GLU A 119 50.00 -11.69 28.79
CA GLU A 119 50.59 -10.64 29.64
C GLU A 119 50.29 -10.87 31.13
N ALA A 120 49.08 -11.28 31.50
CA ALA A 120 48.74 -11.61 32.89
C ALA A 120 49.54 -12.81 33.42
N LYS A 121 49.78 -13.83 32.57
CA LYS A 121 50.63 -14.99 32.92
C LYS A 121 52.11 -14.60 33.03
N LYS A 122 52.59 -13.67 32.21
CA LYS A 122 53.97 -13.15 32.28
C LYS A 122 54.20 -12.29 33.52
N ALA A 123 53.23 -11.45 33.89
CA ALA A 123 53.30 -10.62 35.10
C ALA A 123 53.30 -11.45 36.40
N ARG A 124 52.53 -12.55 36.44
CA ARG A 124 52.57 -13.49 37.57
C ARG A 124 53.92 -14.18 37.75
N ARG A 125 54.60 -14.54 36.64
CA ARG A 125 55.93 -15.17 36.71
C ARG A 125 57.02 -14.22 37.20
N LEU A 126 56.85 -12.91 37.01
CA LEU A 126 57.83 -11.89 37.43
C LEU A 126 57.68 -11.45 38.89
N SER A 127 56.68 -11.98 39.61
CA SER A 127 56.41 -11.65 41.03
C SER A 127 56.77 -12.78 41.99
N ASP A 128 57.21 -13.93 41.48
CA ASP A 128 57.64 -15.11 42.26
C ASP A 128 59.17 -15.32 42.26
N ASP A 129 59.95 -14.43 41.60
CA ASP A 129 61.42 -14.31 41.70
C ASP A 129 61.80 -13.05 42.51
#